data_AF-A0A3V2NSC7-F1
#
_entry.id   AF-A0A3V2NSC7-F1
#
_cell.length_a   1.000
_cell.length_b   1.000
_cell.length_c   1.000
_cell.angle_alpha   90.00
_cell.angle_beta   90.00
_cell.angle_gamma   90.00
#
_symmetry.space_group_name_H-M   'P 1'
#
loop_
_entity.id
_entity.type
_entity.pdbx_description
1 polymer ?
#
loop_
_entity_poly.entity_id
_entity_poly.type
_entity_poly.pdbx_seq_one_letter_code
_entity_poly.pdbx_strand_id
1 'polypeptide(L)'
;MNTLIKNITPVFKNCPEMTTIALWPRSFVYQKGQSEISLVIRLIDIIASKYMHRHAEEYCDITGYCLPLVHEISDEEMRDIAEDCDIAITRIRQKIREAENKVTAQENKISELRNAPLQPTGADNPYGDRYSVKDVIEHETRLLENEKRNCEKTRAICEQAIRLIGTGKNLSHDGGNAWIFAASFDGLEPETNRRINIYKEIISAVSAIVTLRNEEIKFIPYSVMAKYNHLRQEYINDALRTLTKHYYSNGSESIRHAMTLQEYTRISMPRIERDAATALLSVHTEKKDII
;
A
#
# COMPACT_ATOMS: atom_id res chain seq x y z
N MET A 1 -5.72 -2.66 34.34
CA MET A 1 -6.23 -4.05 34.31
C MET A 1 -5.79 -4.63 32.97
N ASN A 2 -4.99 -5.70 32.99
CA ASN A 2 -4.43 -6.35 31.79
C ASN A 2 -5.53 -6.99 30.95
N THR A 3 -5.92 -6.37 29.84
CA THR A 3 -6.71 -7.03 28.81
C THR A 3 -5.76 -7.49 27.72
N LEU A 4 -5.46 -8.80 27.75
CA LEU A 4 -4.78 -9.65 26.77
C LEU A 4 -4.05 -8.93 25.62
N ILE A 5 -2.71 -8.99 25.64
CA ILE A 5 -1.97 -9.12 24.38
C ILE A 5 -2.39 -10.49 23.80
N LYS A 6 -3.44 -10.50 22.99
CA LYS A 6 -3.79 -11.66 22.15
C LYS A 6 -2.61 -11.85 21.19
N ASN A 7 -2.02 -13.04 21.20
CA ASN A 7 -0.75 -13.40 20.55
C ASN A 7 -0.47 -12.60 19.25
N ILE A 8 0.58 -11.78 19.28
CA ILE A 8 1.07 -11.09 18.08
C ILE A 8 1.68 -12.12 17.13
N THR A 9 1.46 -11.94 15.83
CA THR A 9 1.92 -12.85 14.78
C THR A 9 3.43 -13.14 14.90
N PRO A 10 3.85 -14.41 15.10
CA PRO A 10 5.26 -14.81 15.14
C PRO A 10 5.92 -14.83 13.76
N VAL A 11 7.25 -14.85 13.75
CA VAL A 11 8.04 -15.06 12.54
C VAL A 11 8.18 -16.56 12.27
N PHE A 12 7.78 -16.99 11.07
CA PHE A 12 7.83 -18.39 10.65
C PHE A 12 8.65 -18.53 9.37
N LYS A 13 9.82 -19.17 9.47
CA LYS A 13 10.80 -19.28 8.38
C LYS A 13 10.20 -19.72 7.04
N ASN A 14 9.29 -20.70 7.04
CA ASN A 14 8.71 -21.24 5.82
C ASN A 14 7.27 -20.77 5.57
N CYS A 15 6.80 -19.75 6.29
CA CYS A 15 5.54 -19.08 6.04
C CYS A 15 5.81 -17.58 5.80
N PRO A 16 6.14 -17.20 4.55
CA PRO A 16 6.46 -15.82 4.18
C PRO A 16 5.34 -14.84 4.53
N GLU A 17 4.07 -15.22 4.38
CA GLU A 17 2.92 -14.38 4.65
C GLU A 17 2.90 -13.95 6.11
N MET A 18 3.00 -14.90 7.05
CA MET A 18 3.02 -14.58 8.48
C MET A 18 4.29 -13.85 8.89
N THR A 19 5.43 -14.16 8.26
CA THR A 19 6.68 -13.41 8.48
C THR A 19 6.53 -11.95 8.05
N THR A 20 5.93 -11.68 6.89
CA THR A 20 5.64 -10.32 6.42
C THR A 20 4.67 -9.61 7.37
N ILE A 21 3.62 -10.29 7.84
CA ILE A 21 2.67 -9.71 8.81
C ILE A 21 3.35 -9.39 10.14
N ALA A 22 4.31 -10.21 10.59
CA ALA A 22 5.09 -9.96 11.79
C ALA A 22 5.99 -8.71 11.69
N LEU A 23 6.27 -8.22 10.47
CA LEU A 23 6.95 -6.94 10.23
C LEU A 23 6.02 -5.73 10.40
N TRP A 24 4.80 -5.91 10.91
CA TRP A 24 3.88 -4.81 11.16
C TRP A 24 4.58 -3.70 11.94
N PRO A 25 4.69 -2.51 11.36
CA PRO A 25 5.48 -1.47 11.98
C PRO A 25 4.91 -1.03 13.33
N ARG A 26 5.78 -0.79 14.31
CA ARG A 26 5.34 -0.17 15.58
C ARG A 26 4.78 1.21 15.28
N SER A 27 3.54 1.45 15.71
CA SER A 27 2.93 2.77 15.64
C SER A 27 3.21 3.54 16.93
N PHE A 28 3.25 4.86 16.83
CA PHE A 28 3.45 5.79 17.95
C PHE A 28 2.25 6.72 18.05
N VAL A 29 2.03 7.31 19.23
CA VAL A 29 1.02 8.36 19.41
C VAL A 29 1.58 9.67 18.87
N TYR A 30 0.84 10.33 17.99
CA TYR A 30 1.22 11.65 17.51
C TYR A 30 1.01 12.69 18.60
N GLN A 31 1.96 13.63 18.70
CA GLN A 31 1.89 14.75 19.63
C GLN A 31 2.07 16.06 18.85
N LYS A 32 1.33 17.09 19.25
CA LYS A 32 1.42 18.43 18.65
C LYS A 32 2.86 18.91 18.50
N GLY A 33 3.17 19.44 17.32
CA GLY A 33 4.49 20.01 17.02
C GLY A 33 5.56 18.99 16.60
N GLN A 34 5.20 17.71 16.47
CA GLN A 34 6.05 16.73 15.79
C GLN A 34 6.23 17.06 14.29
N SER A 35 7.19 16.40 13.65
CA SER A 35 7.53 16.67 12.24
C SER A 35 6.39 16.31 11.29
N GLU A 36 6.33 16.97 10.12
CA GLU A 36 5.37 16.64 9.05
C GLU A 36 5.51 15.16 8.60
N ILE A 37 6.72 14.60 8.63
CA ILE A 37 6.97 13.19 8.33
C ILE A 37 6.31 12.29 9.39
N SER A 38 6.45 12.63 10.67
CA SER A 38 5.83 11.91 11.77
C SER A 38 4.30 11.93 11.68
N LEU A 39 3.73 13.11 11.37
CA LEU A 39 2.29 13.27 11.12
C LEU A 39 1.83 12.33 10.01
N VAL A 40 2.51 12.37 8.86
CA VAL A 40 2.17 11.54 7.70
C VAL A 40 2.30 10.04 7.99
N ILE A 41 3.36 9.61 8.68
CA ILE A 41 3.54 8.20 9.08
C ILE A 41 2.40 7.75 10.00
N ARG A 42 2.02 8.56 11.00
CA ARG A 42 0.91 8.23 11.88
C ARG A 42 -0.41 8.11 11.12
N LEU A 43 -0.68 9.02 10.18
CA LEU A 43 -1.85 8.93 9.31
C LEU A 43 -1.88 7.62 8.52
N ILE A 44 -0.74 7.22 7.94
CA ILE A 44 -0.61 5.94 7.21
C ILE A 44 -0.91 4.76 8.13
N ASP A 45 -0.34 4.73 9.34
CA ASP A 45 -0.56 3.65 10.31
C ASP A 45 -2.05 3.51 10.69
N ILE A 46 -2.73 4.65 10.93
CA ILE A 46 -4.15 4.69 11.25
C ILE A 46 -4.97 4.17 10.06
N ILE A 47 -4.69 4.66 8.86
CA ILE A 47 -5.41 4.25 7.63
C ILE A 47 -5.23 2.75 7.37
N ALA A 48 -3.99 2.25 7.50
CA ALA A 48 -3.70 0.82 7.36
C ALA A 48 -4.48 0.00 8.38
N SER A 49 -4.52 0.46 9.64
CA SER A 49 -5.24 -0.22 10.71
C SER A 49 -6.75 -0.27 10.46
N LYS A 50 -7.35 0.85 10.04
CA LYS A 50 -8.77 0.92 9.67
C LYS A 50 -9.09 0.01 8.48
N TYR A 51 -8.26 0.05 7.45
CA TYR A 51 -8.42 -0.78 6.26
C TYR A 51 -8.36 -2.28 6.60
N MET A 52 -7.45 -2.67 7.51
CA MET A 52 -7.26 -4.05 7.92
C MET A 52 -8.25 -4.54 8.98
N HIS A 53 -8.97 -3.63 9.64
CA HIS A 53 -9.97 -3.99 10.64
C HIS A 53 -11.03 -4.97 10.10
N ARG A 54 -11.46 -4.78 8.85
CA ARG A 54 -12.42 -5.67 8.16
C ARG A 54 -11.94 -7.11 7.96
N HIS A 55 -10.63 -7.35 8.05
CA HIS A 55 -10.01 -8.66 7.88
C HIS A 55 -9.51 -9.24 9.22
N ALA A 56 -9.60 -8.49 10.32
CA ALA A 56 -8.96 -8.83 11.57
C ALA A 56 -9.60 -10.05 12.26
N GLU A 57 -10.93 -10.12 12.24
CA GLU A 57 -11.68 -11.25 12.81
C GLU A 57 -11.38 -12.54 12.04
N GLU A 58 -11.55 -12.53 10.72
CA GLU A 58 -11.30 -13.69 9.87
C GLU A 58 -9.83 -14.17 9.93
N TYR A 59 -8.88 -13.22 9.96
CA TYR A 59 -7.47 -13.56 10.18
C TYR A 59 -7.24 -14.23 11.54
N CYS A 60 -7.86 -13.72 12.60
CA CYS A 60 -7.76 -14.29 13.94
C CYS A 60 -8.40 -15.68 14.01
N ASP A 61 -9.53 -15.89 13.34
CA ASP A 61 -10.23 -17.18 13.29
C ASP A 61 -9.44 -18.25 12.54
N ILE A 62 -8.72 -17.86 11.49
CA ILE A 62 -7.86 -18.77 10.72
C ILE A 62 -6.58 -19.09 11.48
N THR A 63 -5.90 -18.05 11.98
CA THR A 63 -4.51 -18.18 12.45
C THR A 63 -4.38 -18.34 13.96
N GLY A 64 -5.36 -17.85 14.73
CA GLY A 64 -5.28 -17.71 16.19
C GLY A 64 -4.46 -16.52 16.67
N TYR A 65 -3.93 -15.67 15.77
CA TYR A 65 -3.17 -14.47 16.12
C TYR A 65 -3.95 -13.20 15.81
N CYS A 66 -3.64 -12.13 16.55
CA CYS A 66 -4.24 -10.82 16.29
C CYS A 66 -3.34 -9.96 15.40
N LEU A 67 -3.98 -9.18 14.52
CA LEU A 67 -3.30 -8.09 13.82
C LEU A 67 -3.03 -6.95 14.82
N PRO A 68 -1.83 -6.35 14.83
CA PRO A 68 -1.49 -5.26 15.75
C PRO A 68 -2.03 -3.92 15.23
N LEU A 69 -3.36 -3.79 15.17
CA LEU A 69 -4.04 -2.60 14.66
C LEU A 69 -3.98 -1.45 15.69
N VAL A 70 -4.00 -0.22 15.18
CA VAL A 70 -4.26 0.98 15.98
C VAL A 70 -5.74 1.00 16.35
N HIS A 71 -6.06 0.69 17.60
CA HIS A 71 -7.45 0.55 18.08
C HIS A 71 -7.99 1.79 18.80
N GLU A 72 -7.11 2.57 19.43
CA GLU A 72 -7.50 3.76 20.19
C GLU A 72 -6.68 4.96 19.71
N ILE A 73 -7.39 6.00 19.31
CA ILE A 73 -6.85 7.32 18.99
C ILE A 73 -7.64 8.25 19.89
N SER A 74 -6.97 8.98 20.77
CA SER A 74 -7.66 9.89 21.69
C SER A 74 -8.27 11.06 20.92
N ASP A 75 -9.35 11.66 21.45
CA ASP A 75 -9.93 12.89 20.89
C ASP A 75 -8.91 14.05 20.87
N GLU A 76 -7.94 14.01 21.78
CA GLU A 76 -6.81 14.93 21.80
C GLU A 76 -5.87 14.69 20.61
N GLU A 77 -5.42 13.45 20.40
CA GLU A 77 -4.57 13.10 19.26
C GLU A 77 -5.27 13.39 17.91
N MET A 78 -6.55 13.08 17.79
CA MET A 78 -7.34 13.39 16.60
C MET A 78 -7.37 14.89 16.30
N ARG A 79 -7.49 15.73 17.34
CA ARG A 79 -7.51 17.19 17.21
C ARG A 79 -6.15 17.73 16.81
N ASP A 80 -5.08 17.25 17.44
CA ASP A 80 -3.70 17.62 17.13
C ASP A 80 -3.35 17.25 15.68
N ILE A 81 -3.71 16.04 15.26
CA ILE A 81 -3.54 15.59 13.87
C ILE A 81 -4.29 16.52 12.92
N ALA A 82 -5.55 16.85 13.21
CA ALA A 82 -6.36 17.69 12.33
C ALA A 82 -5.80 19.11 12.19
N GLU A 83 -5.36 19.73 13.29
CA GLU A 83 -4.74 21.06 13.31
C GLU A 83 -3.40 21.08 12.54
N ASP A 84 -2.51 20.14 12.84
CA ASP A 84 -1.20 20.07 12.20
C ASP A 84 -1.30 19.68 10.71
N CYS A 85 -2.35 18.92 10.32
CA CYS A 85 -2.67 18.68 8.91
C CYS A 85 -3.00 19.98 8.16
N ASP A 86 -3.80 20.88 8.75
CA ASP A 86 -4.13 22.16 8.13
C ASP A 86 -2.92 23.08 8.00
N ILE A 87 -2.06 23.09 9.01
CA ILE A 87 -0.79 23.82 8.99
C ILE A 87 0.12 23.25 7.90
N ALA A 88 0.27 21.93 7.83
CA ALA A 88 1.08 21.25 6.82
C ALA A 88 0.57 21.52 5.40
N ILE A 89 -0.74 21.40 5.15
CA ILE A 89 -1.34 21.72 3.84
C ILE A 89 -1.05 23.17 3.46
N THR A 90 -1.16 24.10 4.41
CA THR A 90 -0.88 25.53 4.16
C THR A 90 0.59 25.74 3.78
N ARG A 91 1.54 25.12 4.49
CA ARG A 91 2.98 25.17 4.19
C ARG A 91 3.31 24.55 2.84
N ILE A 92 2.71 23.41 2.51
CA ILE A 92 2.92 22.73 1.22
C ILE A 92 2.37 23.59 0.07
N ARG A 93 1.18 24.20 0.23
CA ARG A 93 0.65 25.15 -0.75
C ARG A 93 1.55 26.37 -0.93
N GLN A 94 2.19 26.83 0.15
CA GLN A 94 3.15 27.92 0.07
C GLN A 94 4.39 27.53 -0.77
N LYS A 95 4.90 26.30 -0.64
CA LYS A 95 5.98 25.78 -1.52
C LYS A 95 5.60 25.78 -3.00
N ILE A 96 4.34 25.44 -3.32
CA ILE A 96 3.82 25.52 -4.70
C ILE A 96 3.89 26.98 -5.20
N ARG A 97 3.37 27.93 -4.41
CA ARG A 97 3.40 29.36 -4.76
C ARG A 97 4.83 29.89 -4.93
N GLU A 98 5.76 29.48 -4.09
CA GLU A 98 7.17 29.88 -4.20
C GLU A 98 7.81 29.37 -5.50
N ALA A 99 7.49 28.15 -5.92
CA ALA A 99 7.94 27.61 -7.21
C ALA A 99 7.31 28.37 -8.39
N GLU A 100 6.02 28.68 -8.32
CA GLU A 100 5.31 29.49 -9.33
C GLU A 100 5.88 30.91 -9.44
N ASN A 101 6.24 31.51 -8.31
CA ASN A 101 6.84 32.85 -8.26
C ASN A 101 8.22 32.86 -8.93
N LYS A 102 9.02 31.80 -8.81
CA LYS A 102 10.31 31.69 -9.53
C LYS A 102 10.13 31.66 -11.04
N VAL A 103 9.15 30.89 -11.52
CA VAL A 103 8.78 30.87 -12.95
C VAL A 103 8.35 32.26 -13.40
N THR A 104 7.44 32.90 -12.65
CA THR A 104 6.96 34.25 -12.97
C THR A 104 8.08 35.28 -13.00
N ALA A 105 8.99 35.24 -12.03
CA ALA A 105 10.14 36.14 -11.98
C ALA A 105 11.06 35.95 -13.19
N GLN A 106 11.28 34.71 -13.61
CA GLN A 106 12.09 34.38 -14.79
C GLN A 106 11.41 34.83 -16.10
N GLU A 107 10.08 34.69 -16.19
CA GLU A 107 9.30 35.19 -17.34
C GLU A 107 9.37 36.72 -17.44
N ASN A 108 9.24 37.41 -16.30
CA ASN A 108 9.36 38.87 -16.24
C ASN A 108 10.76 39.32 -16.67
N LYS A 109 11.82 38.66 -16.20
CA LYS A 109 13.21 38.97 -16.61
C LYS A 109 13.41 38.84 -18.12
N ILE A 110 12.86 37.79 -18.75
CA ILE A 110 12.92 37.63 -20.22
C ILE A 110 12.11 38.70 -20.94
N SER A 111 10.94 39.05 -20.43
CA SER A 111 10.09 40.10 -20.99
C SER A 111 10.80 41.46 -20.95
N GLU A 112 11.42 41.80 -19.82
CA GLU A 112 12.23 43.00 -19.66
C GLU A 112 13.40 43.03 -20.65
N LEU A 113 14.13 41.92 -20.81
CA LEU A 113 15.23 41.83 -21.79
C LEU A 113 14.77 42.01 -23.24
N ARG A 114 13.56 41.54 -23.59
CA ARG A 114 12.99 41.71 -24.93
C ARG A 114 12.50 43.13 -25.20
N ASN A 115 12.03 43.81 -24.16
CA ASN A 115 11.46 45.16 -24.24
C ASN A 115 12.48 46.26 -23.93
N ALA A 116 13.67 45.91 -23.43
CA ALA A 116 14.75 46.86 -23.18
C ALA A 116 15.18 47.52 -24.51
N PRO A 117 15.35 48.85 -24.54
CA PRO A 117 15.95 49.52 -25.69
C PRO A 117 17.34 48.91 -25.93
N LEU A 118 17.63 48.54 -27.18
CA LEU A 118 18.96 48.07 -27.60
C LEU A 118 19.99 49.16 -27.23
N GLN A 119 20.61 49.05 -26.06
CA GLN A 119 21.67 49.97 -25.65
C GLN A 119 22.84 49.77 -26.62
N PRO A 120 23.30 50.81 -27.33
CA PRO A 120 24.31 50.66 -28.39
C PRO A 120 25.69 50.22 -27.90
N THR A 121 25.95 50.23 -26.59
CA THR A 121 27.30 50.02 -26.06
C THR A 121 27.24 49.50 -24.62
N GLY A 122 27.67 48.26 -24.43
CA GLY A 122 28.57 47.73 -23.39
C GLY A 122 28.52 48.10 -21.91
N ALA A 123 27.94 49.22 -21.50
CA ALA A 123 28.07 49.71 -20.13
C ALA A 123 27.09 49.03 -19.15
N ASP A 124 25.95 48.53 -19.63
CA ASP A 124 24.86 47.98 -18.80
C ASP A 124 24.52 46.51 -19.12
N ASN A 125 25.42 45.76 -19.79
CA ASN A 125 25.21 44.32 -19.98
C ASN A 125 25.70 43.54 -18.74
N PRO A 126 24.82 42.87 -17.96
CA PRO A 126 25.23 42.08 -16.80
C PRO A 126 26.15 40.88 -17.15
N TYR A 127 26.32 40.57 -18.45
CA TYR A 127 27.20 39.52 -18.96
C TYR A 127 28.44 40.06 -19.73
N GLY A 128 28.65 41.39 -19.73
CA GLY A 128 29.79 42.07 -20.38
C GLY A 128 29.71 42.14 -21.91
N ASP A 129 30.62 42.88 -22.54
CA ASP A 129 30.72 43.15 -23.99
C ASP A 129 30.79 41.91 -24.91
N ARG A 130 30.80 40.70 -24.36
CA ARG A 130 31.09 39.45 -25.09
C ARG A 130 29.85 38.66 -25.53
N TYR A 131 28.66 38.98 -25.02
CA TYR A 131 27.44 38.23 -25.33
C TYR A 131 26.38 39.12 -25.95
N SER A 132 25.81 38.69 -27.08
CA SER A 132 24.72 39.42 -27.72
C SER A 132 23.44 39.32 -26.88
N VAL A 133 22.54 40.31 -26.98
CA VAL A 133 21.21 40.27 -26.32
C VAL A 133 20.46 38.99 -26.70
N LYS A 134 20.65 38.49 -27.92
CA LYS A 134 20.09 37.22 -28.40
C LYS A 134 20.59 36.02 -27.59
N ASP A 135 21.90 35.94 -27.33
CA ASP A 135 22.50 34.83 -26.57
C ASP A 135 22.06 34.87 -25.11
N VAL A 136 21.93 36.06 -24.52
CA VAL A 136 21.41 36.24 -23.16
C VAL A 136 19.94 35.80 -23.08
N ILE A 137 19.09 36.24 -24.02
CA ILE A 137 17.68 35.80 -24.07
C ILE A 137 17.57 34.29 -24.26
N GLU A 138 18.42 33.68 -25.09
CA GLU A 138 18.45 32.23 -25.28
C GLU A 138 18.84 31.51 -23.99
N HIS A 139 19.87 31.98 -23.29
CA HIS A 139 20.29 31.43 -22.00
C HIS A 139 19.17 31.51 -20.95
N GLU A 140 18.56 32.68 -20.79
CA GLU A 140 17.45 32.90 -19.84
C GLU A 140 16.22 32.07 -20.20
N THR A 141 15.96 31.83 -21.49
CA THR A 141 14.88 30.93 -21.96
C THR A 141 15.14 29.49 -21.54
N ARG A 142 16.38 28.99 -21.64
CA ARG A 142 16.74 27.64 -21.13
C ARG A 142 16.58 27.55 -19.61
N LEU A 143 16.92 28.61 -18.88
CA LEU A 143 16.68 28.68 -17.43
C LEU A 143 15.18 28.65 -17.11
N LEU A 144 14.35 29.37 -17.88
CA LEU A 144 12.90 29.32 -17.74
C LEU A 144 12.34 27.91 -17.94
N GLU A 145 12.80 27.19 -18.96
CA GLU A 145 12.38 25.79 -19.19
C GLU A 145 12.79 24.87 -18.03
N ASN A 146 13.93 25.12 -17.39
CA ASN A 146 14.33 24.41 -16.18
C ASN A 146 13.43 24.76 -14.99
N GLU A 147 13.15 26.03 -14.75
CA GLU A 147 12.27 26.48 -13.66
C GLU A 147 10.84 25.94 -13.85
N LYS A 148 10.32 25.92 -15.08
CA LYS A 148 9.01 25.32 -15.40
C LYS A 148 8.97 23.84 -15.05
N ARG A 149 9.97 23.07 -15.49
CA ARG A 149 10.08 21.63 -15.15
C ARG A 149 10.20 21.40 -13.65
N ASN A 150 10.98 22.21 -12.95
CA ASN A 150 11.12 22.12 -11.49
C ASN A 150 9.82 22.49 -10.76
N CYS A 151 9.09 23.50 -11.24
CA CYS A 151 7.81 23.92 -10.70
C CYS A 151 6.74 22.83 -10.88
N GLU A 152 6.65 22.23 -12.07
CA GLU A 152 5.74 21.11 -12.34
C GLU A 152 6.03 19.91 -11.44
N LYS A 153 7.31 19.53 -11.31
CA LYS A 153 7.74 18.44 -10.41
C LYS A 153 7.38 18.74 -8.96
N THR A 154 7.67 19.96 -8.49
CA THR A 154 7.34 20.40 -7.13
C THR A 154 5.84 20.38 -6.89
N ARG A 155 5.04 20.89 -7.83
CA ARG A 155 3.58 20.90 -7.75
C ARG A 155 3.04 19.48 -7.65
N ALA A 156 3.48 18.57 -8.53
CA ALA A 156 3.02 17.18 -8.52
C ALA A 156 3.28 16.48 -7.17
N ILE A 157 4.49 16.64 -6.60
CA ILE A 157 4.84 16.08 -5.29
C ILE A 157 4.00 16.70 -4.17
N CYS A 158 3.86 18.03 -4.19
CA CYS A 158 3.10 18.76 -3.18
C CYS A 158 1.60 18.43 -3.22
N GLU A 159 1.00 18.29 -4.40
CA GLU A 159 -0.40 17.90 -4.58
C GLU A 159 -0.64 16.46 -4.10
N GLN A 160 0.28 15.54 -4.36
CA GLN A 160 0.21 14.18 -3.79
C GLN A 160 0.28 14.20 -2.27
N ALA A 161 1.19 14.99 -1.68
CA ALA A 161 1.30 15.15 -0.23
C ALA A 161 0.02 15.75 0.37
N ILE A 162 -0.55 16.79 -0.24
CA ILE A 162 -1.82 17.40 0.18
C ILE A 162 -2.96 16.38 0.11
N ARG A 163 -3.01 15.55 -0.94
CA ARG A 163 -4.05 14.52 -1.07
C ARG A 163 -3.93 13.45 0.01
N LEU A 164 -2.70 13.03 0.33
CA LEU A 164 -2.42 12.07 1.41
C LEU A 164 -2.84 12.64 2.78
N ILE A 165 -2.36 13.85 3.10
CA ILE A 165 -2.68 14.53 4.36
C ILE A 165 -4.19 14.82 4.45
N GLY A 166 -4.81 15.29 3.38
CA GLY A 166 -6.26 15.54 3.34
C GLY A 166 -7.11 14.28 3.54
N THR A 167 -6.63 13.13 3.04
CA THR A 167 -7.26 11.83 3.27
C THR A 167 -7.13 11.40 4.73
N GLY A 168 -5.94 11.56 5.31
CA GLY A 168 -5.69 11.33 6.73
C GLY A 168 -6.34 12.37 7.65
N LYS A 169 -6.74 13.53 7.16
CA LYS A 169 -7.51 14.50 7.96
C LYS A 169 -8.97 14.04 8.13
N ASN A 170 -9.56 13.45 7.08
CA ASN A 170 -10.94 12.97 7.07
C ASN A 170 -11.10 11.55 7.64
N LEU A 171 -10.30 11.19 8.64
CA LEU A 171 -10.31 9.88 9.27
C LEU A 171 -11.68 9.48 9.85
N SER A 172 -12.59 10.42 10.08
CA SER A 172 -13.95 10.17 10.57
C SER A 172 -14.89 9.54 9.54
N HIS A 173 -14.57 9.56 8.25
CA HIS A 173 -15.39 8.95 7.21
C HIS A 173 -14.79 7.62 6.76
N ASP A 174 -15.56 6.53 6.92
CA ASP A 174 -15.23 5.15 6.48
C ASP A 174 -15.07 4.99 4.95
N GLY A 175 -14.99 6.09 4.21
CA GLY A 175 -14.90 6.08 2.75
C GLY A 175 -13.48 5.80 2.26
N GLY A 176 -13.32 4.77 1.42
CA GLY A 176 -12.43 4.79 0.24
C GLY A 176 -10.91 4.99 0.42
N ASN A 177 -10.37 5.10 1.64
CA ASN A 177 -8.95 5.42 1.89
C ASN A 177 -7.96 4.33 1.45
N ALA A 178 -8.48 3.17 1.01
CA ALA A 178 -7.75 2.09 0.37
C ALA A 178 -6.90 2.54 -0.84
N TRP A 179 -7.28 3.66 -1.48
CA TRP A 179 -6.57 4.20 -2.65
C TRP A 179 -5.08 4.46 -2.35
N ILE A 180 -4.71 4.76 -1.10
CA ILE A 180 -3.31 4.98 -0.68
C ILE A 180 -2.47 3.72 -0.95
N PHE A 181 -3.03 2.53 -0.74
CA PHE A 181 -2.30 1.27 -0.99
C PHE A 181 -2.30 0.87 -2.47
N ALA A 182 -3.06 1.57 -3.32
CA ALA A 182 -3.04 1.41 -4.78
C ALA A 182 -2.25 2.52 -5.52
N ALA A 183 -1.90 3.61 -4.83
CA ALA A 183 -1.22 4.75 -5.43
C ALA A 183 0.31 4.60 -5.48
N SER A 184 0.94 5.29 -6.43
CA SER A 184 2.38 5.59 -6.40
C SER A 184 2.60 6.94 -5.70
N PHE A 185 3.67 7.04 -4.92
CA PHE A 185 4.03 8.23 -4.14
C PHE A 185 5.47 8.67 -4.44
N ASP A 186 5.81 8.68 -5.72
CA ASP A 186 7.13 9.09 -6.19
C ASP A 186 7.45 10.54 -5.80
N GLY A 187 8.52 10.74 -5.05
CA GLY A 187 8.97 12.07 -4.60
C GLY A 187 8.50 12.49 -3.21
N LEU A 188 7.72 11.67 -2.48
CA LEU A 188 7.59 11.83 -1.03
C LEU A 188 8.89 11.45 -0.31
N GLU A 189 8.99 11.89 0.94
CA GLU A 189 10.11 11.55 1.85
C GLU A 189 10.36 10.03 1.89
N PRO A 190 11.62 9.57 1.84
CA PRO A 190 11.96 8.15 1.72
C PRO A 190 11.31 7.27 2.79
N GLU A 191 11.21 7.77 4.02
CA GLU A 191 10.61 7.02 5.13
C GLU A 191 9.09 6.85 4.96
N THR A 192 8.40 7.87 4.44
CA THR A 192 6.97 7.78 4.11
C THR A 192 6.73 6.70 3.06
N ASN A 193 7.55 6.69 2.01
CA ASN A 193 7.46 5.69 0.94
C ASN A 193 7.77 4.28 1.44
N ARG A 194 8.81 4.13 2.26
CA ARG A 194 9.13 2.87 2.92
C ARG A 194 7.94 2.35 3.73
N ARG A 195 7.31 3.22 4.54
CA ARG A 195 6.17 2.86 5.39
C ARG A 195 4.98 2.36 4.58
N ILE A 196 4.64 3.05 3.49
CA ILE A 196 3.54 2.67 2.60
C ILE A 196 3.80 1.30 1.95
N ASN A 197 5.02 1.06 1.47
CA ASN A 197 5.38 -0.20 0.82
C ASN A 197 5.30 -1.40 1.78
N ILE A 198 5.76 -1.23 3.03
CA ILE A 198 5.61 -2.26 4.07
C ILE A 198 4.13 -2.62 4.26
N TYR A 199 3.25 -1.61 4.36
CA TYR A 199 1.82 -1.89 4.50
C TYR A 199 1.20 -2.56 3.26
N LYS A 200 1.63 -2.23 2.05
CA LYS A 200 1.18 -2.92 0.82
C LYS A 200 1.51 -4.42 0.88
N GLU A 201 2.72 -4.78 1.30
CA GLU A 201 3.15 -6.16 1.45
C GLU A 201 2.35 -6.90 2.52
N ILE A 202 2.16 -6.28 3.68
CA ILE A 202 1.37 -6.83 4.78
C ILE A 202 -0.09 -7.05 4.35
N ILE A 203 -0.71 -6.06 3.71
CA ILE A 203 -2.09 -6.16 3.21
C ILE A 203 -2.23 -7.33 2.24
N SER A 204 -1.25 -7.48 1.33
CA SER A 204 -1.22 -8.60 0.39
C SER A 204 -1.09 -9.95 1.11
N ALA A 205 -0.22 -10.03 2.13
CA ALA A 205 -0.02 -11.25 2.92
C ALA A 205 -1.27 -11.64 3.71
N VAL A 206 -1.93 -10.70 4.39
CA VAL A 206 -3.19 -10.98 5.10
C VAL A 206 -4.27 -11.41 4.10
N SER A 207 -4.37 -10.72 2.96
CA SER A 207 -5.34 -11.09 1.92
C SER A 207 -5.12 -12.51 1.42
N ALA A 208 -3.88 -12.95 1.24
CA ALA A 208 -3.56 -14.32 0.84
C ALA A 208 -4.02 -15.37 1.86
N ILE A 209 -3.86 -15.09 3.16
CA ILE A 209 -4.31 -15.98 4.25
C ILE A 209 -5.84 -16.00 4.34
N VAL A 210 -6.46 -14.82 4.38
CA VAL A 210 -7.91 -14.65 4.58
C VAL A 210 -8.70 -15.23 3.41
N THR A 211 -8.22 -15.05 2.18
CA THR A 211 -8.84 -15.68 1.01
C THR A 211 -8.46 -17.16 0.82
N LEU A 212 -7.65 -17.71 1.74
CA LEU A 212 -7.08 -19.06 1.66
C LEU A 212 -6.48 -19.36 0.28
N ARG A 213 -5.81 -18.37 -0.33
CA ARG A 213 -5.37 -18.43 -1.73
C ARG A 213 -4.24 -19.45 -1.88
N ASN A 214 -4.61 -20.71 -1.99
CA ASN A 214 -3.82 -21.76 -2.59
C ASN A 214 -4.18 -21.82 -4.08
N GLU A 215 -3.32 -22.37 -4.93
CA GLU A 215 -3.63 -22.54 -6.35
C GLU A 215 -4.78 -23.56 -6.51
N GLU A 216 -6.02 -23.08 -6.54
CA GLU A 216 -7.18 -23.92 -6.86
C GLU A 216 -7.00 -24.52 -8.25
N ILE A 217 -7.32 -25.81 -8.39
CA ILE A 217 -7.27 -26.45 -9.69
C ILE A 217 -8.39 -25.85 -10.54
N LYS A 218 -8.05 -25.23 -11.68
CA LYS A 218 -9.03 -24.64 -12.61
C LYS A 218 -9.67 -25.71 -13.50
N PHE A 219 -10.98 -25.65 -13.67
CA PHE A 219 -11.73 -26.59 -14.50
C PHE A 219 -11.63 -26.22 -15.98
N ILE A 220 -11.45 -27.23 -16.85
CA ILE A 220 -11.48 -27.06 -18.32
C ILE A 220 -12.69 -27.86 -18.85
N PRO A 221 -13.74 -27.19 -19.35
CA PRO A 221 -15.02 -27.85 -19.68
C PRO A 221 -15.02 -28.49 -21.07
N TYR A 222 -14.84 -29.82 -21.18
CA TYR A 222 -15.27 -30.57 -22.39
C TYR A 222 -15.72 -32.02 -22.04
N SER A 223 -16.94 -32.43 -22.47
CA SER A 223 -17.58 -33.78 -22.40
C SER A 223 -18.38 -34.17 -21.14
N VAL A 224 -19.18 -35.24 -21.16
CA VAL A 224 -19.98 -35.75 -20.00
C VAL A 224 -19.13 -36.23 -18.82
N MET A 225 -17.86 -36.62 -19.08
CA MET A 225 -16.84 -36.78 -18.02
C MET A 225 -16.58 -35.48 -17.25
N ALA A 226 -16.96 -34.32 -17.78
CA ALA A 226 -16.92 -33.03 -17.11
C ALA A 226 -17.63 -33.06 -15.77
N LYS A 227 -18.84 -33.65 -15.66
CA LYS A 227 -19.62 -33.56 -14.42
C LYS A 227 -18.98 -34.37 -13.30
N TYR A 228 -18.45 -35.54 -13.62
CA TYR A 228 -17.70 -36.37 -12.66
C TYR A 228 -16.38 -35.71 -12.28
N ASN A 229 -15.64 -35.18 -13.27
CA ASN A 229 -14.40 -34.46 -13.04
C ASN A 229 -14.61 -33.17 -12.25
N HIS A 230 -15.74 -32.47 -12.45
CA HIS A 230 -16.11 -31.26 -11.72
C HIS A 230 -16.37 -31.55 -10.24
N LEU A 231 -17.20 -32.55 -9.93
CA LEU A 231 -17.47 -32.94 -8.54
C LEU A 231 -16.19 -33.42 -7.82
N ARG A 232 -15.33 -34.17 -8.52
CA ARG A 232 -14.01 -34.57 -7.99
C ARG A 232 -13.14 -33.36 -7.69
N GLN A 233 -13.15 -32.38 -8.59
CA GLN A 233 -12.35 -31.18 -8.48
C GLN A 233 -12.86 -30.24 -7.39
N GLU A 234 -14.18 -30.10 -7.21
CA GLU A 234 -14.78 -29.40 -6.08
C GLU A 234 -14.36 -30.04 -4.75
N TYR A 235 -14.42 -31.38 -4.64
CA TYR A 235 -13.97 -32.08 -3.44
C TYR A 235 -12.48 -31.83 -3.15
N ILE A 236 -11.63 -31.90 -4.18
CA ILE A 236 -10.20 -31.62 -4.04
C ILE A 236 -9.97 -30.17 -3.59
N ASN A 237 -10.69 -29.20 -4.18
CA ASN A 237 -10.57 -27.79 -3.82
C ASN A 237 -11.03 -27.53 -2.37
N ASP A 238 -12.11 -28.17 -1.92
CA ASP A 238 -12.55 -28.08 -0.52
C ASP A 238 -11.51 -28.69 0.44
N ALA A 239 -10.95 -29.85 0.10
CA ALA A 239 -9.87 -30.47 0.88
C ALA A 239 -8.62 -29.58 0.92
N LEU A 240 -8.27 -28.92 -0.19
CA LEU A 240 -7.16 -27.96 -0.26
C LEU A 240 -7.43 -26.72 0.61
N ARG A 241 -8.65 -26.20 0.64
CA ARG A 241 -9.03 -25.10 1.54
C ARG A 241 -8.92 -25.52 3.01
N THR A 242 -9.41 -26.71 3.37
CA THR A 242 -9.25 -27.26 4.73
C THR A 242 -7.78 -27.44 5.10
N LEU A 243 -6.96 -27.97 4.19
CA LEU A 243 -5.52 -28.14 4.40
C LEU A 243 -4.81 -26.80 4.59
N THR A 244 -5.17 -25.81 3.78
CA THR A 244 -4.61 -24.45 3.84
C THR A 244 -4.99 -23.76 5.16
N LYS A 245 -6.25 -23.87 5.59
CA LYS A 245 -6.69 -23.40 6.91
C LYS A 245 -5.91 -24.08 8.03
N HIS A 246 -5.72 -25.40 7.95
CA HIS A 246 -4.91 -26.14 8.92
C HIS A 246 -3.46 -25.66 8.95
N TYR A 247 -2.84 -25.40 7.79
CA TYR A 247 -1.47 -24.90 7.68
C TYR A 247 -1.27 -23.57 8.42
N TYR A 248 -2.23 -22.65 8.33
CA TYR A 248 -2.15 -21.34 8.99
C TYR A 248 -2.61 -21.35 10.45
N SER A 249 -3.35 -22.37 10.88
CA SER A 249 -3.88 -22.45 12.25
C SER A 249 -2.80 -22.50 13.34
N ASN A 250 -3.09 -21.93 14.51
CA ASN A 250 -2.17 -21.89 15.65
C ASN A 250 -1.65 -23.29 16.06
N GLY A 251 -2.43 -24.36 15.84
CA GLY A 251 -2.00 -25.73 16.14
C GLY A 251 -0.91 -26.31 15.24
N SER A 252 -0.55 -25.61 14.16
CA SER A 252 0.34 -26.11 13.10
C SER A 252 1.66 -25.33 12.99
N GLU A 253 2.09 -24.66 14.06
CA GLU A 253 3.35 -23.89 14.08
C GLU A 253 4.56 -24.72 13.61
N SER A 254 4.66 -25.97 14.09
CA SER A 254 5.76 -26.88 13.73
C SER A 254 5.82 -27.13 12.22
N ILE A 255 4.68 -27.19 11.54
CA ILE A 255 4.60 -27.35 10.09
C ILE A 255 5.16 -26.10 9.40
N ARG A 256 4.76 -24.90 9.84
CA ARG A 256 5.25 -23.62 9.27
C ARG A 256 6.74 -23.36 9.53
N HIS A 257 7.32 -23.99 10.55
CA HIS A 257 8.77 -23.99 10.77
C HIS A 257 9.50 -25.03 9.90
N ALA A 258 8.84 -26.13 9.54
CA ALA A 258 9.44 -27.25 8.84
C ALA A 258 9.32 -27.13 7.31
N MET A 259 8.21 -26.57 6.79
CA MET A 259 7.92 -26.57 5.36
C MET A 259 6.97 -25.45 4.92
N THR A 260 7.02 -25.13 3.63
CA THR A 260 6.14 -24.17 2.97
C THR A 260 4.73 -24.74 2.77
N LEU A 261 3.73 -23.88 2.55
CA LEU A 261 2.37 -24.32 2.19
C LEU A 261 2.38 -25.21 0.94
N GLN A 262 3.24 -24.90 -0.04
CA GLN A 262 3.38 -25.68 -1.27
C GLN A 262 3.90 -27.09 -0.99
N GLU A 263 4.94 -27.23 -0.16
CA GLU A 263 5.47 -28.53 0.23
C GLU A 263 4.46 -29.35 1.03
N TYR A 264 3.76 -28.71 1.98
CA TYR A 264 2.72 -29.34 2.79
C TYR A 264 1.54 -29.83 1.92
N THR A 265 1.16 -29.02 0.93
CA THR A 265 0.15 -29.38 -0.07
C THR A 265 0.60 -30.59 -0.88
N ARG A 266 1.82 -30.56 -1.43
CA ARG A 266 2.37 -31.64 -2.25
C ARG A 266 2.41 -33.00 -1.54
N ILE A 267 2.78 -33.02 -0.25
CA ILE A 267 2.81 -34.25 0.55
C ILE A 267 1.40 -34.78 0.82
N SER A 268 0.41 -33.89 0.90
CA SER A 268 -0.99 -34.24 1.21
C SER A 268 -1.80 -34.67 -0.01
N MET A 269 -1.41 -34.23 -1.21
CA MET A 269 -2.15 -34.48 -2.47
C MET A 269 -2.48 -35.95 -2.75
N PRO A 270 -1.55 -36.93 -2.61
CA PRO A 270 -1.84 -38.33 -2.90
C PRO A 270 -2.98 -38.91 -2.05
N ARG A 271 -3.13 -38.42 -0.82
CA ARG A 271 -4.24 -38.82 0.06
C ARG A 271 -5.54 -38.14 -0.36
N ILE A 272 -5.51 -36.83 -0.61
CA ILE A 272 -6.68 -36.06 -1.05
C ILE A 272 -7.26 -36.65 -2.34
N GLU A 273 -6.42 -37.00 -3.32
CA GLU A 273 -6.86 -37.59 -4.59
C GLU A 273 -7.52 -38.97 -4.42
N ARG A 274 -7.01 -39.78 -3.48
CA ARG A 274 -7.57 -41.09 -3.14
C ARG A 274 -8.91 -40.96 -2.43
N ASP A 275 -9.01 -40.04 -1.48
CA ASP A 275 -10.24 -39.78 -0.72
C ASP A 275 -11.32 -39.22 -1.66
N ALA A 276 -10.97 -38.32 -2.58
CA ALA A 276 -11.87 -37.82 -3.63
C ALA A 276 -12.38 -38.93 -4.55
N ALA A 277 -11.52 -39.87 -4.96
CA ALA A 277 -11.92 -41.01 -5.79
C ALA A 277 -12.90 -41.94 -5.04
N THR A 278 -12.71 -42.12 -3.74
CA THR A 278 -13.54 -43.01 -2.90
C THR A 278 -14.90 -42.39 -2.57
N ALA A 279 -14.93 -41.10 -2.21
CA ALA A 279 -16.17 -40.37 -1.90
C ALA A 279 -17.15 -40.31 -3.07
N LEU A 280 -16.65 -40.30 -4.31
CA LEU A 280 -17.49 -40.32 -5.51
C LEU A 280 -18.06 -41.70 -5.83
N LEU A 281 -17.39 -42.78 -5.40
CA LEU A 281 -17.89 -44.14 -5.55
C LEU A 281 -19.08 -44.41 -4.60
N SER A 282 -19.03 -43.89 -3.37
CA SER A 282 -20.12 -44.03 -2.39
C SER A 282 -21.40 -43.28 -2.79
N VAL A 283 -21.28 -42.11 -3.41
CA VAL A 283 -22.43 -41.36 -3.97
C VAL A 283 -23.07 -42.09 -5.17
N HIS A 284 -22.31 -42.93 -5.89
CA HIS A 284 -22.83 -43.75 -6.98
C HIS A 284 -23.55 -45.02 -6.51
N THR A 285 -23.19 -45.55 -5.33
CA THR A 285 -23.85 -46.75 -4.76
C THR A 285 -25.19 -46.41 -4.09
N GLU A 286 -25.32 -45.25 -3.42
CA GLU A 286 -26.59 -44.85 -2.79
C GLU A 286 -27.75 -44.63 -3.80
N LYS A 287 -27.45 -44.35 -5.07
CA LYS A 287 -28.46 -44.22 -6.13
C LYS A 287 -28.91 -45.55 -6.75
N LYS A 288 -28.27 -46.68 -6.41
CA LYS A 288 -28.65 -47.99 -6.95
C LYS A 288 -29.60 -48.78 -6.06
N ASP A 289 -29.88 -48.33 -4.85
CA ASP A 289 -30.75 -49.02 -3.88
C ASP A 289 -32.20 -48.50 -3.87
N ILE A 290 -32.67 -47.94 -5.00
CA ILE A 290 -34.11 -47.75 -5.25
C ILE A 290 -34.50 -48.75 -6.34
N ILE A 291 -34.94 -49.93 -5.92
CA ILE A 291 -35.76 -50.87 -6.71
C ILE A 291 -37.16 -50.85 -6.11
#